data_AF-A0A7S1GG49-F1
#
_entry.id   AF-A0A7S1GG49-F1
#
_cell.length_a   1.000
_cell.length_b   1.000
_cell.length_c   1.000
_cell.angle_alpha   90.00
_cell.angle_beta   90.00
_cell.angle_gamma   90.00
#
_symmetry.space_group_name_H-M   'P 1'
#
loop_
_entity.id
_entity.type
_entity.pdbx_description
1 polymer ?
#
loop_
_entity_poly.entity_id
_entity_poly.type
_entity_poly.pdbx_seq_one_letter_code
_entity_poly.pdbx_strand_id
1 'polypeptide(L)'
;LSSNPAATATTTTSNSCSSPLISTEDIQNISQGGVAIIPNWLPPHLITAMHDDAQQLFQDGQFRPDGLTNTAIKEQGFSKKADRQTFRGGAGWDSDIGDLKTRQEFADRMKELRIQLAQSLNRPTLAEDGTLKHEMTYNWYEPGAKLGRHLDEHHEETKGPTGWMTPTRRSVTWLVYLNEGWTKEEGGALRCLPRSDASIQKNTVQVGCHEGNLQVGWINDGLDPVFLDVFRESGGAALYQVNNNNNSEEREILSAMDFDVPAQPIDFSKFLKEDIRESFAQIST
;
A
#
# COMPACT_ATOMS: atom_id res chain seq x y z
N LEU A 1 -60.73 -36.53 -9.67
CA LEU A 1 -60.18 -36.23 -8.32
C LEU A 1 -58.86 -36.97 -8.16
N SER A 2 -57.74 -36.31 -8.47
CA SER A 2 -56.41 -36.72 -8.02
C SER A 2 -55.52 -35.47 -8.06
N SER A 3 -55.09 -35.04 -6.88
CA SER A 3 -54.27 -33.84 -6.64
C SER A 3 -52.91 -34.30 -6.10
N ASN A 4 -51.84 -34.02 -6.84
CA ASN A 4 -50.47 -34.12 -6.34
C ASN A 4 -50.09 -32.79 -5.68
N PRO A 5 -49.51 -32.77 -4.46
CA PRO A 5 -48.91 -31.58 -3.91
C PRO A 5 -47.46 -31.46 -4.39
N ALA A 6 -47.11 -30.29 -4.93
CA ALA A 6 -45.75 -29.91 -5.25
C ALA A 6 -44.98 -29.60 -3.95
N ALA A 7 -43.84 -30.28 -3.75
CA ALA A 7 -42.92 -30.00 -2.66
C ALA A 7 -42.01 -28.83 -3.06
N THR A 8 -42.17 -27.70 -2.37
CA THR A 8 -41.31 -26.52 -2.51
C THR A 8 -40.03 -26.77 -1.69
N ALA A 9 -38.90 -26.99 -2.38
CA ALA A 9 -37.60 -27.09 -1.73
C ALA A 9 -37.11 -25.69 -1.34
N THR A 10 -37.12 -25.39 -0.05
CA THR A 10 -36.54 -24.17 0.51
C THR A 10 -35.02 -24.30 0.51
N THR A 11 -34.35 -23.67 -0.47
CA THR A 11 -32.90 -23.58 -0.52
C THR A 11 -32.44 -22.55 0.51
N THR A 12 -32.04 -23.02 1.69
CA THR A 12 -31.42 -22.19 2.73
C THR A 12 -29.98 -21.89 2.32
N THR A 13 -29.74 -20.77 1.65
CA THR A 13 -28.40 -20.22 1.47
C THR A 13 -27.87 -19.74 2.82
N SER A 14 -27.08 -20.58 3.49
CA SER A 14 -26.31 -20.20 4.66
C SER A 14 -25.18 -19.26 4.23
N ASN A 15 -25.43 -17.95 4.29
CA ASN A 15 -24.36 -16.96 4.27
C ASN A 15 -23.55 -17.13 5.56
N SER A 16 -22.50 -17.95 5.51
CA SER A 16 -21.48 -17.92 6.55
C SER A 16 -20.76 -16.59 6.45
N CYS A 17 -21.12 -15.62 7.30
CA CYS A 17 -20.26 -14.47 7.55
C CYS A 17 -18.93 -15.01 8.09
N SER A 18 -17.92 -15.09 7.22
CA SER A 18 -16.55 -15.28 7.66
C SER A 18 -16.17 -14.12 8.57
N SER A 19 -15.54 -14.44 9.70
CA SER A 19 -14.98 -13.40 10.57
C SER A 19 -14.00 -12.53 9.77
N PRO A 20 -13.94 -11.21 10.03
CA PRO A 20 -13.00 -10.32 9.35
C PRO A 20 -11.55 -10.80 9.53
N LEU A 21 -10.70 -10.60 8.51
CA LEU A 21 -9.29 -11.01 8.55
C LEU A 21 -8.44 -10.12 9.47
N ILE A 22 -8.85 -8.87 9.66
CA ILE A 22 -8.19 -7.90 10.54
C ILE A 22 -9.21 -7.17 11.40
N SER A 23 -8.78 -6.67 12.56
CA SER A 23 -9.67 -6.02 13.51
C SER A 23 -10.07 -4.60 13.08
N THR A 24 -11.16 -4.07 13.65
CA THR A 24 -11.54 -2.66 13.46
C THR A 24 -10.49 -1.69 14.00
N GLU A 25 -9.75 -2.08 15.05
CA GLU A 25 -8.67 -1.28 15.62
C GLU A 25 -7.50 -1.16 14.63
N ASP A 26 -7.11 -2.26 13.97
CA ASP A 26 -6.08 -2.25 12.93
C ASP A 26 -6.50 -1.37 11.74
N ILE A 27 -7.77 -1.49 11.32
CA ILE A 27 -8.34 -0.65 10.26
C ILE A 27 -8.27 0.83 10.64
N GLN A 28 -8.64 1.18 11.87
CA GLN A 28 -8.61 2.56 12.36
C GLN A 28 -7.16 3.09 12.41
N ASN A 29 -6.22 2.28 12.89
CA ASN A 29 -4.81 2.65 12.90
C ASN A 29 -4.29 2.91 11.47
N ILE A 30 -4.63 2.06 10.50
CA ILE A 30 -4.27 2.24 9.09
C ILE A 30 -4.93 3.49 8.49
N SER A 31 -6.23 3.73 8.76
CA SER A 31 -6.95 4.88 8.20
C SER A 31 -6.40 6.22 8.70
N GLN A 32 -5.77 6.23 9.87
CA GLN A 32 -5.08 7.38 10.45
C GLN A 32 -3.58 7.47 10.06
N GLY A 33 -3.08 6.58 9.21
CA GLY A 33 -1.70 6.58 8.72
C GLY A 33 -0.68 5.94 9.65
N GLY A 34 -1.16 5.14 10.60
CA GLY A 34 -0.34 4.30 11.45
C GLY A 34 0.08 3.00 10.78
N VAL A 35 0.84 2.19 11.53
CA VAL A 35 1.32 0.87 11.11
C VAL A 35 0.69 -0.18 12.00
N ALA A 36 -0.11 -1.08 11.43
CA ALA A 36 -0.70 -2.20 12.15
C ALA A 36 0.25 -3.41 12.18
N ILE A 37 0.39 -4.03 13.36
CA ILE A 37 1.21 -5.24 13.55
C ILE A 37 0.28 -6.36 14.03
N ILE A 38 0.07 -7.36 13.18
CA ILE A 38 -0.93 -8.39 13.41
C ILE A 38 -0.22 -9.75 13.55
N PRO A 39 -0.03 -10.25 14.78
CA PRO A 39 0.63 -11.53 15.00
C PRO A 39 -0.25 -12.68 14.48
N ASN A 40 0.38 -13.72 13.94
CA ASN A 40 -0.30 -14.93 13.45
C ASN A 40 -1.38 -14.64 12.39
N TRP A 41 -1.18 -13.62 11.54
CA TRP A 41 -2.14 -13.24 10.50
C TRP A 41 -2.35 -14.35 9.46
N LEU A 42 -1.27 -15.07 9.11
CA LEU A 42 -1.36 -16.28 8.30
C LEU A 42 -1.57 -17.51 9.19
N PRO A 43 -2.34 -18.51 8.72
CA PRO A 43 -2.44 -19.78 9.43
C PRO A 43 -1.07 -20.50 9.41
N PRO A 44 -0.72 -21.24 10.48
CA PRO A 44 0.62 -21.84 10.62
C PRO A 44 1.05 -22.70 9.43
N HIS A 45 0.14 -23.49 8.84
CA HIS A 45 0.48 -24.35 7.70
C HIS A 45 0.89 -23.54 6.47
N LEU A 46 0.27 -22.39 6.25
CA LEU A 46 0.60 -21.52 5.12
C LEU A 46 1.91 -20.77 5.36
N ILE A 47 2.23 -20.41 6.62
CA ILE A 47 3.54 -19.85 6.97
C ILE A 47 4.65 -20.85 6.63
N THR A 48 4.54 -22.09 7.11
CA THR A 48 5.53 -23.15 6.83
C THR A 48 5.66 -23.40 5.33
N ALA A 49 4.54 -23.55 4.62
CA ALA A 49 4.56 -23.83 3.19
C ALA A 49 5.16 -22.67 2.37
N MET A 50 4.85 -21.41 2.72
CA MET A 50 5.44 -20.24 2.05
C MET A 50 6.93 -20.09 2.37
N HIS A 51 7.35 -20.40 3.60
CA HIS A 51 8.75 -20.42 3.99
C HIS A 51 9.54 -21.44 3.16
N ASP A 52 9.03 -22.68 3.08
CA ASP A 52 9.67 -23.77 2.33
C ASP A 52 9.74 -23.46 0.83
N ASP A 53 8.67 -22.91 0.24
CA ASP A 53 8.64 -22.45 -1.14
C ASP A 53 9.69 -21.35 -1.41
N ALA A 54 9.72 -20.31 -0.57
CA ALA A 54 10.69 -19.22 -0.70
C ALA A 54 12.14 -19.73 -0.58
N GLN A 55 12.40 -20.65 0.35
CA GLN A 55 13.72 -21.26 0.54
C GLN A 55 14.14 -22.10 -0.66
N GLN A 56 13.24 -22.93 -1.21
CA GLN A 56 13.50 -23.75 -2.39
C GLN A 56 13.78 -22.85 -3.61
N LEU A 57 12.93 -21.85 -3.86
CA LEU A 57 13.12 -20.87 -4.94
C LEU A 57 14.45 -20.12 -4.83
N PHE A 58 14.88 -19.81 -3.61
CA PHE A 58 16.17 -19.18 -3.36
C PHE A 58 17.34 -20.11 -3.68
N GLN A 59 17.29 -21.36 -3.20
CA GLN A 59 18.30 -22.39 -3.49
C GLN A 59 18.41 -22.69 -4.98
N ASP A 60 17.28 -22.66 -5.70
CA ASP A 60 17.20 -22.83 -7.15
C ASP A 60 17.61 -21.59 -7.94
N GLY A 61 18.04 -20.51 -7.27
CA GLY A 61 18.56 -19.30 -7.89
C GLY A 61 17.51 -18.45 -8.61
N GLN A 62 16.23 -18.57 -8.24
CA GLN A 62 15.13 -17.84 -8.88
C GLN A 62 15.02 -16.38 -8.46
N PHE A 63 15.66 -16.01 -7.34
CA PHE A 63 15.70 -14.64 -6.85
C PHE A 63 16.69 -13.79 -7.67
N ARG A 64 16.31 -12.53 -7.91
CA ARG A 64 17.16 -11.55 -8.60
C ARG A 64 17.45 -10.38 -7.67
N PRO A 65 18.67 -9.83 -7.67
CA PRO A 65 18.93 -8.56 -7.01
C PRO A 65 17.96 -7.48 -7.49
N ASP A 66 17.37 -6.78 -6.53
CA ASP A 66 16.41 -5.70 -6.73
C ASP A 66 16.81 -4.55 -5.79
N GLY A 67 17.70 -3.69 -6.29
CA GLY A 67 18.09 -2.48 -5.59
C GLY A 67 17.22 -1.31 -6.03
N LEU A 68 16.28 -0.93 -5.17
CA LEU A 68 15.75 0.44 -5.14
C LEU A 68 16.69 1.38 -4.34
N THR A 69 17.98 1.03 -4.25
CA THR A 69 18.93 1.84 -3.51
C THR A 69 19.26 3.08 -4.34
N ASN A 70 18.98 4.25 -3.78
CA ASN A 70 19.31 5.58 -4.33
C ASN A 70 20.83 5.78 -4.62
N THR A 71 21.65 4.76 -4.43
CA THR A 71 23.10 4.72 -4.65
C THR A 71 23.49 3.91 -5.89
N ALA A 72 22.54 3.30 -6.61
CA ALA A 72 22.84 2.63 -7.87
C ALA A 72 23.17 3.66 -8.96
N ILE A 73 24.43 4.11 -8.97
CA ILE A 73 25.04 4.72 -10.15
C ILE A 73 24.93 3.64 -11.24
N LYS A 74 24.41 4.00 -12.43
CA LYS A 74 24.06 3.11 -13.56
C LYS A 74 25.10 2.03 -13.94
N GLU A 75 26.33 2.14 -13.45
CA GLU A 75 27.47 1.26 -13.73
C GLU A 75 27.82 0.30 -12.56
N GLN A 76 27.32 0.54 -11.34
CA GLN A 76 27.42 -0.41 -10.23
C GLN A 76 26.23 -1.38 -10.29
N GLY A 77 26.45 -2.54 -10.91
CA GLY A 77 25.47 -3.62 -10.91
C GLY A 77 25.06 -4.00 -9.48
N PHE A 78 23.80 -4.43 -9.32
CA PHE A 78 23.29 -4.92 -8.06
C PHE A 78 24.09 -6.13 -7.56
N SER A 79 24.43 -6.13 -6.27
CA SER A 79 25.15 -7.20 -5.60
C SER A 79 24.16 -8.10 -4.86
N LYS A 80 24.19 -9.40 -5.18
CA LYS A 80 23.43 -10.43 -4.45
C LYS A 80 23.64 -10.40 -2.92
N LYS A 81 24.79 -9.91 -2.45
CA LYS A 81 25.13 -9.87 -1.02
C LYS A 81 24.74 -8.56 -0.33
N ALA A 82 24.66 -7.46 -1.06
CA ALA A 82 24.44 -6.14 -0.46
C ALA A 82 23.02 -5.62 -0.69
N ASP A 83 22.36 -6.11 -1.74
CA ASP A 83 21.03 -5.68 -2.12
C ASP A 83 19.98 -6.72 -1.74
N ARG A 84 18.75 -6.23 -1.55
CA ARG A 84 17.55 -7.06 -1.51
C ARG A 84 17.51 -7.94 -2.75
N GLN A 85 17.10 -9.19 -2.59
CA GLN A 85 16.78 -10.07 -3.71
C GLN A 85 15.29 -10.34 -3.71
N THR A 86 14.68 -10.36 -4.89
CA THR A 86 13.24 -10.47 -5.05
C THR A 86 12.89 -11.58 -6.04
N PHE A 87 11.91 -12.41 -5.66
CA PHE A 87 11.22 -13.30 -6.58
C PHE A 87 9.81 -12.77 -6.81
N ARG A 88 9.50 -12.44 -8.07
CA ARG A 88 8.22 -11.83 -8.45
C ARG A 88 7.15 -12.86 -8.84
N GLY A 89 7.55 -14.06 -9.26
CA GLY A 89 6.60 -15.13 -9.61
C GLY A 89 5.63 -14.82 -10.75
N GLY A 90 5.85 -13.77 -11.56
CA GLY A 90 4.88 -13.29 -12.55
C GLY A 90 3.74 -12.45 -11.93
N ALA A 91 2.87 -11.90 -12.77
CA ALA A 91 1.74 -11.11 -12.28
C ALA A 91 0.80 -11.98 -11.44
N GLY A 92 0.62 -11.66 -10.16
CA GLY A 92 -0.23 -12.46 -9.27
C GLY A 92 0.27 -13.88 -9.00
N TRP A 93 1.59 -14.12 -9.09
CA TRP A 93 2.21 -15.43 -8.83
C TRP A 93 1.88 -16.56 -9.82
N ASP A 94 1.59 -16.23 -11.08
CA ASP A 94 1.27 -17.20 -12.14
C ASP A 94 2.40 -18.17 -12.55
N SER A 95 3.65 -17.95 -12.10
CA SER A 95 4.78 -18.85 -12.39
C SER A 95 4.53 -20.26 -11.86
N ASP A 96 4.82 -21.30 -12.64
CA ASP A 96 4.73 -22.72 -12.23
C ASP A 96 5.98 -23.24 -11.50
N ILE A 97 7.05 -22.45 -11.45
CA ILE A 97 8.27 -22.76 -10.68
C ILE A 97 8.00 -22.63 -9.17
N GLY A 98 8.41 -23.63 -8.38
CA GLY A 98 8.16 -23.70 -6.94
C GLY A 98 6.76 -24.22 -6.60
N ASP A 99 6.27 -23.94 -5.40
CA ASP A 99 4.94 -24.32 -4.93
C ASP A 99 3.88 -23.28 -5.34
N LEU A 100 3.39 -23.42 -6.57
CA LEU A 100 2.31 -22.58 -7.09
C LEU A 100 1.04 -22.65 -6.23
N LYS A 101 0.73 -23.82 -5.64
CA LYS A 101 -0.50 -24.00 -4.88
C LYS A 101 -0.49 -23.18 -3.60
N THR A 102 0.62 -23.24 -2.86
CA THR A 102 0.85 -22.40 -1.67
C THR A 102 0.72 -20.91 -2.01
N ARG A 103 1.32 -20.49 -3.13
CA ARG A 103 1.24 -19.11 -3.61
C ARG A 103 -0.19 -18.70 -3.97
N GLN A 104 -0.97 -19.56 -4.62
CA GLN A 104 -2.38 -19.31 -4.91
C GLN A 104 -3.23 -19.19 -3.64
N GLU A 105 -3.01 -20.06 -2.64
CA GLU A 105 -3.72 -19.98 -1.36
C GLU A 105 -3.47 -18.64 -0.64
N PHE A 106 -2.23 -18.15 -0.65
CA PHE A 106 -1.91 -16.81 -0.14
C PHE A 106 -2.57 -15.70 -0.96
N ALA A 107 -2.56 -15.80 -2.29
CA ALA A 107 -3.18 -14.80 -3.17
C ALA A 107 -4.70 -14.69 -2.92
N ASP A 108 -5.38 -15.81 -2.68
CA ASP A 108 -6.80 -15.84 -2.32
C ASP A 108 -7.04 -15.14 -0.98
N ARG A 109 -6.17 -15.37 0.02
CA ARG A 109 -6.25 -14.66 1.31
C ARG A 109 -5.97 -13.16 1.18
N MET A 110 -5.04 -12.76 0.33
CA MET A 110 -4.78 -11.35 0.02
C MET A 110 -5.98 -10.70 -0.69
N LYS A 111 -6.69 -11.44 -1.55
CA LYS A 111 -7.93 -10.96 -2.18
C LYS A 111 -9.02 -10.70 -1.14
N GLU A 112 -9.22 -11.60 -0.19
CA GLU A 112 -10.16 -11.39 0.94
C GLU A 112 -9.80 -10.13 1.74
N LEU A 113 -8.50 -9.95 2.06
CA LEU A 113 -8.02 -8.77 2.79
C LEU A 113 -8.28 -7.49 2.00
N ARG A 114 -8.02 -7.50 0.69
CA ARG A 114 -8.27 -6.35 -0.18
C ARG A 114 -9.74 -5.95 -0.22
N ILE A 115 -10.65 -6.92 -0.30
CA ILE A 115 -12.09 -6.65 -0.25
C ILE A 115 -12.48 -6.00 1.09
N GLN A 116 -11.96 -6.53 2.21
CA GLN A 116 -12.19 -5.94 3.53
C GLN A 116 -11.66 -4.49 3.59
N LEU A 117 -10.41 -4.27 3.19
CA LEU A 117 -9.79 -2.94 3.20
C LEU A 117 -10.50 -1.95 2.26
N ALA A 118 -10.94 -2.41 1.09
CA ALA A 118 -11.67 -1.58 0.14
C ALA A 118 -12.94 -1.00 0.76
N GLN A 119 -13.68 -1.82 1.50
CA GLN A 119 -14.90 -1.40 2.20
C GLN A 119 -14.56 -0.52 3.41
N SER A 120 -13.64 -0.97 4.25
CA SER A 120 -13.36 -0.32 5.54
C SER A 120 -12.58 0.99 5.43
N LEU A 121 -11.83 1.19 4.35
CA LEU A 121 -11.09 2.43 4.07
C LEU A 121 -11.73 3.28 2.98
N ASN A 122 -12.95 2.95 2.51
CA ASN A 122 -13.60 3.63 1.39
C ASN A 122 -12.68 3.75 0.15
N ARG A 123 -12.04 2.64 -0.23
CA ARG A 123 -11.09 2.54 -1.34
C ARG A 123 -11.53 1.43 -2.31
N PRO A 124 -12.63 1.63 -3.07
CA PRO A 124 -13.25 0.56 -3.86
C PRO A 124 -12.31 -0.07 -4.89
N THR A 125 -11.34 0.69 -5.40
CA THR A 125 -10.33 0.20 -6.37
C THR A 125 -9.35 -0.83 -5.81
N LEU A 126 -9.35 -1.09 -4.49
CA LEU A 126 -8.56 -2.17 -3.91
C LEU A 126 -9.19 -3.55 -4.14
N ALA A 127 -10.53 -3.64 -4.23
CA ALA A 127 -11.25 -4.91 -4.19
C ALA A 127 -11.04 -5.75 -5.46
N GLU A 128 -11.00 -5.11 -6.62
CA GLU A 128 -10.91 -5.79 -7.91
C GLU A 128 -9.49 -5.68 -8.48
N ASP A 129 -9.00 -6.78 -9.04
CA ASP A 129 -7.80 -6.73 -9.88
C ASP A 129 -8.15 -6.01 -11.19
N GLY A 130 -7.40 -4.96 -11.52
CA GLY A 130 -7.53 -4.28 -12.81
C GLY A 130 -6.83 -5.04 -13.94
N THR A 131 -6.48 -4.31 -15.00
CA THR A 131 -5.61 -4.85 -16.08
C THR A 131 -4.22 -5.26 -15.56
N LEU A 132 -3.79 -4.68 -14.44
CA LEU A 132 -2.58 -5.02 -13.71
C LEU A 132 -2.98 -5.63 -12.36
N LYS A 133 -2.53 -6.87 -12.12
CA LYS A 133 -2.66 -7.53 -10.81
C LYS A 133 -1.79 -6.82 -9.77
N HIS A 134 -2.18 -6.93 -8.50
CA HIS A 134 -1.35 -6.43 -7.40
C HIS A 134 0.04 -7.08 -7.37
N GLU A 135 1.06 -6.27 -7.04
CA GLU A 135 2.42 -6.75 -6.90
C GLU A 135 2.55 -7.59 -5.63
N MET A 136 2.89 -8.88 -5.80
CA MET A 136 3.22 -9.79 -4.71
C MET A 136 4.60 -10.38 -4.97
N THR A 137 5.46 -10.36 -3.98
CA THR A 137 6.85 -10.79 -4.13
C THR A 137 7.35 -11.49 -2.88
N TYR A 138 8.22 -12.48 -3.04
CA TYR A 138 9.13 -12.85 -1.95
C TYR A 138 10.33 -11.93 -1.98
N ASN A 139 10.75 -11.49 -0.80
CA ASN A 139 11.94 -10.67 -0.62
C ASN A 139 12.91 -11.40 0.32
N TRP A 140 14.16 -11.50 -0.12
CA TRP A 140 15.24 -12.17 0.60
C TRP A 140 16.37 -11.18 0.86
N TYR A 141 16.79 -11.11 2.11
CA TYR A 141 17.90 -10.27 2.55
C TYR A 141 18.97 -11.17 3.14
N GLU A 142 20.11 -11.24 2.46
CA GLU A 142 21.31 -11.86 3.04
C GLU A 142 21.83 -11.01 4.21
N PRO A 143 22.60 -11.58 5.15
CA PRO A 143 23.23 -10.82 6.22
C PRO A 143 24.03 -9.61 5.69
N GLY A 144 23.66 -8.41 6.17
CA GLY A 144 24.26 -7.14 5.74
C GLY A 144 23.55 -6.46 4.57
N ALA A 145 22.66 -7.17 3.85
CA ALA A 145 21.79 -6.54 2.87
C ALA A 145 20.77 -5.63 3.57
N LYS A 146 20.45 -4.51 2.93
CA LYS A 146 19.47 -3.55 3.48
C LYS A 146 18.75 -2.82 2.36
N LEU A 147 17.56 -2.37 2.67
CA LEU A 147 16.84 -1.40 1.85
C LEU A 147 16.98 -0.01 2.48
N GLY A 148 17.38 0.96 1.68
CA GLY A 148 17.51 2.35 2.13
C GLY A 148 16.15 2.93 2.54
N ARG A 149 16.17 4.08 3.22
CA ARG A 149 14.95 4.85 3.47
C ARG A 149 14.33 5.24 2.12
N HIS A 150 13.07 4.88 1.91
CA HIS A 150 12.31 5.18 0.71
C HIS A 150 10.81 5.29 1.06
N LEU A 151 10.02 5.75 0.10
CA LEU A 151 8.58 5.54 0.09
C LEU A 151 8.29 4.44 -0.93
N ASP A 152 7.27 3.63 -0.65
CA ASP A 152 6.86 2.62 -1.60
C ASP A 152 6.28 3.27 -2.85
N GLU A 153 5.33 4.20 -2.70
CA GLU A 153 4.65 4.86 -3.81
C GLU A 153 5.01 6.35 -3.92
N HIS A 154 5.19 6.81 -5.16
CA HIS A 154 5.29 8.22 -5.51
C HIS A 154 4.06 8.61 -6.34
N HIS A 155 3.65 9.87 -6.29
CA HIS A 155 2.52 10.35 -7.08
C HIS A 155 2.84 10.21 -8.59
N GLU A 156 1.92 9.71 -9.42
CA GLU A 156 2.21 9.40 -10.84
C GLU A 156 2.73 10.61 -11.63
N GLU A 157 2.13 11.75 -11.34
CA GLU A 157 2.41 13.07 -11.88
C GLU A 157 3.83 13.54 -11.51
N THR A 158 4.47 12.92 -10.51
CA THR A 158 5.84 13.22 -10.10
C THR A 158 6.85 12.19 -10.62
N LYS A 159 6.41 11.09 -11.24
CA LYS A 159 7.27 10.05 -11.83
C LYS A 159 7.86 10.42 -13.20
N GLY A 160 7.65 11.66 -13.67
CA GLY A 160 8.20 12.18 -14.91
C GLY A 160 7.63 11.51 -16.18
N PRO A 161 8.30 11.63 -17.35
CA PRO A 161 7.75 11.22 -18.64
C PRO A 161 7.39 9.72 -18.75
N THR A 162 8.04 8.87 -17.95
CA THR A 162 7.83 7.42 -17.96
C THR A 162 6.75 6.94 -16.99
N GLY A 163 6.34 7.77 -16.02
CA GLY A 163 5.29 7.44 -15.05
C GLY A 163 3.91 7.20 -15.66
N TRP A 164 3.66 7.79 -16.83
CA TRP A 164 2.36 7.78 -17.49
C TRP A 164 2.04 6.50 -18.26
N MET A 165 3.02 5.60 -18.48
CA MET A 165 2.80 4.44 -19.36
C MET A 165 1.84 3.42 -18.77
N THR A 166 1.74 3.33 -17.43
CA THR A 166 0.77 2.50 -16.72
C THR A 166 0.55 3.08 -15.31
N PRO A 167 -0.53 3.84 -15.06
CA PRO A 167 -0.78 4.39 -13.74
C PRO A 167 -1.06 3.25 -12.75
N THR A 168 -0.19 3.08 -11.75
CA THR A 168 -0.37 2.10 -10.67
C THR A 168 -0.26 2.83 -9.33
N ARG A 169 -1.39 3.05 -8.66
CA ARG A 169 -1.43 3.71 -7.35
C ARG A 169 -1.44 2.67 -6.23
N ARG A 170 -0.30 2.42 -5.56
CA ARG A 170 -0.28 1.64 -4.32
C ARG A 170 -0.74 2.51 -3.14
N SER A 171 -1.74 2.03 -2.40
CA SER A 171 -2.29 2.74 -1.24
C SER A 171 -2.09 2.03 0.09
N VAL A 172 -1.77 0.73 0.06
CA VAL A 172 -1.48 -0.11 1.23
C VAL A 172 -0.36 -1.07 0.85
N THR A 173 0.69 -1.14 1.67
CA THR A 173 1.72 -2.19 1.61
C THR A 173 1.45 -3.20 2.71
N TRP A 174 1.50 -4.47 2.37
CA TRP A 174 1.33 -5.58 3.33
C TRP A 174 2.60 -6.43 3.37
N LEU A 175 3.18 -6.59 4.56
CA LEU A 175 4.39 -7.38 4.76
C LEU A 175 4.08 -8.57 5.65
N VAL A 176 4.47 -9.76 5.18
CA VAL A 176 4.40 -10.99 5.98
C VAL A 176 5.82 -11.49 6.19
N TYR A 177 6.22 -11.59 7.46
CA TYR A 177 7.52 -12.14 7.84
C TYR A 177 7.42 -13.65 7.99
N LEU A 178 8.38 -14.36 7.38
CA LEU A 178 8.47 -15.82 7.40
C LEU A 178 9.63 -16.33 8.26
N ASN A 179 10.38 -15.43 8.91
CA ASN A 179 11.55 -15.76 9.71
C ASN A 179 11.13 -16.38 11.06
N GLU A 180 11.36 -17.67 11.24
CA GLU A 180 11.15 -18.33 12.54
C GLU A 180 12.30 -18.03 13.51
N GLY A 181 11.96 -17.76 14.77
CA GLY A 181 12.95 -17.57 15.84
C GLY A 181 13.84 -16.33 15.73
N TRP A 182 13.50 -15.38 14.85
CA TRP A 182 14.27 -14.15 14.66
C TRP A 182 14.47 -13.38 15.96
N THR A 183 15.68 -12.84 16.15
CA THR A 183 16.02 -12.00 17.30
C THR A 183 16.51 -10.62 16.86
N LYS A 184 16.36 -9.61 17.72
CA LYS A 184 16.73 -8.22 17.40
C LYS A 184 18.22 -8.08 17.09
N GLU A 185 19.05 -8.91 17.71
CA GLU A 185 20.49 -8.94 17.58
C GLU A 185 20.96 -9.35 16.18
N GLU A 186 20.11 -10.08 15.43
CA GLU A 186 20.36 -10.46 14.03
C GLU A 186 20.20 -9.29 13.04
N GLY A 187 19.61 -8.17 13.48
CA GLY A 187 19.33 -7.02 12.61
C GLY A 187 18.13 -7.25 11.69
N GLY A 188 18.06 -6.56 10.55
CA GLY A 188 16.95 -6.73 9.59
C GLY A 188 15.60 -6.15 10.00
N ALA A 189 15.50 -5.50 11.17
CA ALA A 189 14.27 -4.87 11.63
C ALA A 189 13.80 -3.74 10.69
N LEU A 190 12.52 -3.77 10.31
CA LEU A 190 11.87 -2.66 9.62
C LEU A 190 11.77 -1.45 10.55
N ARG A 191 12.27 -0.30 10.09
CA ARG A 191 12.09 0.98 10.79
C ARG A 191 11.11 1.84 10.01
N CYS A 192 9.88 1.91 10.51
CA CYS A 192 8.90 2.87 10.05
C CYS A 192 9.13 4.23 10.72
N LEU A 193 8.77 5.30 10.03
CA LEU A 193 8.79 6.67 10.54
C LEU A 193 7.37 7.25 10.42
N PRO A 194 6.38 6.70 11.17
CA PRO A 194 5.02 7.22 11.15
C PRO A 194 4.98 8.61 11.77
N ARG A 195 3.83 9.28 11.64
CA ARG A 195 3.54 10.50 12.40
C ARG A 195 3.57 10.22 13.90
N SER A 196 3.68 11.27 14.71
CA SER A 196 3.56 11.16 16.16
C SER A 196 2.18 10.61 16.55
N ASP A 197 2.11 9.81 17.61
CA ASP A 197 0.83 9.29 18.12
C ASP A 197 -0.16 10.41 18.43
N ALA A 198 0.33 11.55 18.93
CA ALA A 198 -0.49 12.73 19.19
C ALA A 198 -1.13 13.30 17.91
N SER A 199 -0.39 13.30 16.78
CA SER A 199 -0.91 13.73 15.49
C SER A 199 -1.91 12.71 14.91
N ILE A 200 -1.61 11.41 15.05
CA ILE A 200 -2.49 10.32 14.59
C ILE A 200 -3.83 10.36 15.34
N GLN A 201 -3.81 10.52 16.66
CA GLN A 201 -5.01 10.54 17.50
C GLN A 201 -5.91 11.76 17.27
N LYS A 202 -5.33 12.91 16.91
CA LYS A 202 -6.08 14.15 16.64
C LYS A 202 -6.67 14.20 15.24
N ASN A 203 -6.20 13.35 14.34
CA ASN A 203 -6.60 13.38 12.96
C ASN A 203 -8.01 12.81 12.79
N THR A 204 -8.90 13.63 12.24
CA THR A 204 -10.30 13.29 11.99
C THR A 204 -10.57 12.96 10.52
N VAL A 205 -9.57 13.10 9.65
CA VAL A 205 -9.68 12.89 8.21
C VAL A 205 -8.87 11.64 7.82
N GLN A 206 -9.43 10.80 6.95
CA GLN A 206 -8.70 9.65 6.42
C GLN A 206 -7.47 10.11 5.62
N VAL A 207 -6.34 9.43 5.80
CA VAL A 207 -5.06 9.80 5.16
C VAL A 207 -4.70 8.92 3.98
N GLY A 208 -3.63 9.30 3.27
CA GLY A 208 -3.07 8.57 2.14
C GLY A 208 -3.79 8.84 0.81
N CYS A 209 -5.13 8.84 0.80
CA CYS A 209 -5.90 9.24 -0.37
C CYS A 209 -7.29 9.81 -0.02
N HIS A 210 -7.79 10.69 -0.87
CA HIS A 210 -9.16 11.23 -0.84
C HIS A 210 -9.71 11.33 -2.26
N GLU A 211 -10.84 10.69 -2.56
CA GLU A 211 -11.45 10.69 -3.91
C GLU A 211 -10.46 10.33 -5.04
N GLY A 212 -9.57 9.38 -4.76
CA GLY A 212 -8.52 8.95 -5.70
C GLY A 212 -7.27 9.83 -5.72
N ASN A 213 -7.32 11.06 -5.22
CA ASN A 213 -6.16 11.95 -5.10
C ASN A 213 -5.22 11.48 -3.98
N LEU A 214 -3.91 11.49 -4.23
CA LEU A 214 -2.92 11.05 -3.25
C LEU A 214 -2.48 12.20 -2.36
N GLN A 215 -2.16 11.85 -1.12
CA GLN A 215 -1.59 12.78 -0.17
C GLN A 215 -0.14 13.13 -0.54
N VAL A 216 0.22 14.42 -0.52
CA VAL A 216 1.57 14.93 -0.84
C VAL A 216 2.22 15.68 0.31
N GLY A 217 1.50 15.95 1.38
CA GLY A 217 2.04 16.64 2.54
C GLY A 217 1.08 16.75 3.69
N TRP A 218 1.44 17.60 4.62
CA TRP A 218 0.67 17.96 5.81
C TRP A 218 0.73 19.45 6.06
N ILE A 219 -0.27 20.01 6.74
CA ILE A 219 -0.19 21.33 7.37
C ILE A 219 -0.52 21.22 8.86
N ASN A 220 -0.43 22.35 9.58
CA ASN A 220 -0.78 22.45 11.00
C ASN A 220 -0.06 21.40 11.87
N ASP A 221 1.27 21.36 11.77
CA ASP A 221 2.14 20.44 12.52
C ASP A 221 1.82 18.95 12.29
N GLY A 222 1.44 18.60 11.06
CA GLY A 222 1.18 17.20 10.70
C GLY A 222 -0.22 16.71 11.01
N LEU A 223 -1.15 17.61 11.36
CA LEU A 223 -2.53 17.26 11.68
C LEU A 223 -3.34 17.03 10.40
N ASP A 224 -3.29 17.99 9.48
CA ASP A 224 -4.21 18.02 8.35
C ASP A 224 -3.52 17.52 7.07
N PRO A 225 -4.05 16.47 6.42
CA PRO A 225 -3.46 15.94 5.20
C PRO A 225 -3.69 16.89 4.02
N VAL A 226 -2.65 17.08 3.20
CA VAL A 226 -2.71 17.82 1.94
C VAL A 226 -2.69 16.86 0.78
N PHE A 227 -3.69 16.96 -0.10
CA PHE A 227 -3.84 16.12 -1.29
C PHE A 227 -3.57 16.92 -2.56
N LEU A 228 -3.10 16.24 -3.60
CA LEU A 228 -2.92 16.82 -4.94
C LEU A 228 -4.11 16.45 -5.83
N ASP A 229 -4.95 17.44 -6.14
CA ASP A 229 -6.08 17.30 -7.06
C ASP A 229 -5.63 17.51 -8.50
N VAL A 230 -5.65 16.45 -9.30
CA VAL A 230 -5.18 16.44 -10.69
C VAL A 230 -6.33 16.37 -11.70
N PHE A 231 -7.57 16.35 -11.22
CA PHE A 231 -8.77 16.16 -12.04
C PHE A 231 -9.60 17.44 -12.18
N ARG A 232 -8.95 18.61 -12.22
CA ARG A 232 -9.62 19.92 -12.25
C ARG A 232 -10.09 20.30 -13.65
N GLU A 233 -11.18 21.05 -13.73
CA GLU A 233 -11.75 21.55 -14.99
C GLU A 233 -10.79 22.43 -15.79
N SER A 234 -9.86 23.11 -15.12
CA SER A 234 -8.83 23.94 -15.76
C SER A 234 -7.80 23.14 -16.56
N GLY A 235 -7.71 21.83 -16.33
CA GLY A 235 -6.63 20.97 -16.82
C GLY A 235 -5.35 21.01 -15.99
N GLY A 236 -5.26 21.88 -14.99
CA GLY A 236 -4.14 21.96 -14.04
C GLY A 236 -4.39 21.15 -12.77
N ALA A 237 -3.43 21.19 -11.85
CA ALA A 237 -3.51 20.60 -10.52
C ALA A 237 -3.64 21.67 -9.43
N ALA A 238 -4.18 21.29 -8.26
CA ALA A 238 -4.18 22.13 -7.06
C ALA A 238 -3.97 21.30 -5.79
N LEU A 239 -3.44 21.94 -4.75
CA LEU A 239 -3.34 21.38 -3.41
C LEU A 239 -4.60 21.72 -2.63
N TYR A 240 -5.13 20.75 -1.89
CA TYR A 240 -6.31 20.96 -1.04
C TYR A 240 -6.23 20.15 0.25
N GLN A 241 -7.01 20.57 1.23
CA GLN A 241 -7.33 19.78 2.43
C GLN A 241 -8.83 19.51 2.49
N VAL A 242 -9.22 18.59 3.37
CA VAL A 242 -10.63 18.28 3.65
C VAL A 242 -11.00 18.85 5.00
N ASN A 243 -12.00 19.72 5.01
CA ASN A 243 -12.57 20.26 6.23
C ASN A 243 -13.79 19.41 6.63
N ASN A 244 -13.72 18.80 7.81
CA ASN A 244 -14.84 18.07 8.40
C ASN A 244 -15.68 19.01 9.29
N ASN A 245 -16.51 19.84 8.65
CA ASN A 245 -17.48 20.69 9.34
C ASN A 245 -18.90 20.15 9.15
N ASN A 246 -19.60 19.87 10.25
CA ASN A 246 -21.06 19.64 10.28
C ASN A 246 -21.61 18.61 9.26
N ASN A 247 -20.99 17.42 9.17
CA ASN A 247 -21.44 16.28 8.34
C ASN A 247 -21.31 16.46 6.81
N SER A 248 -20.57 17.46 6.32
CA SER A 248 -20.14 17.54 4.92
C SER A 248 -18.61 17.62 4.84
N GLU A 249 -18.01 16.73 4.06
CA GLU A 249 -16.61 16.83 3.67
C GLU A 249 -16.50 17.94 2.61
N GLU A 250 -15.88 19.08 2.97
CA GLU A 250 -15.66 20.18 2.04
C GLU A 250 -14.18 20.28 1.67
N ARG A 251 -13.88 20.36 0.37
CA ARG A 251 -12.51 20.59 -0.11
C ARG A 251 -12.16 22.07 0.04
N GLU A 252 -11.11 22.38 0.78
CA GLU A 252 -10.52 23.71 0.82
C GLU A 252 -9.27 23.75 -0.05
N ILE A 253 -9.31 24.57 -1.11
CA ILE A 253 -8.16 24.76 -2.00
C ILE A 253 -7.10 25.61 -1.29
N LEU A 254 -5.93 25.01 -1.09
CA LEU A 254 -4.75 25.60 -0.45
C LEU A 254 -3.82 26.27 -1.45
N SER A 255 -3.91 25.90 -2.73
CA SER A 255 -3.13 26.53 -3.79
C SER A 255 -3.58 27.97 -4.07
N ALA A 256 -2.61 28.82 -4.39
CA ALA A 256 -2.88 30.20 -4.83
C ALA A 256 -3.48 30.26 -6.24
N MET A 257 -3.13 29.29 -7.09
CA MET A 257 -3.63 29.10 -8.44
C MET A 257 -3.42 27.64 -8.86
N ASP A 258 -4.13 27.22 -9.90
CA ASP A 258 -3.90 25.91 -10.55
C ASP A 258 -2.51 25.90 -11.22
N PHE A 259 -1.86 24.74 -11.24
CA PHE A 259 -0.50 24.60 -11.74
C PHE A 259 -0.27 23.28 -12.47
N ASP A 260 0.67 23.26 -13.42
CA ASP A 260 1.20 22.02 -13.98
C ASP A 260 2.20 21.40 -12.99
N VAL A 261 2.05 20.11 -12.70
CA VAL A 261 2.97 19.40 -11.79
C VAL A 261 4.36 19.36 -12.42
N PRO A 262 5.38 20.01 -11.82
CA PRO A 262 6.70 20.07 -12.42
C PRO A 262 7.43 18.72 -12.32
N ALA A 263 8.51 18.56 -13.09
CA ALA A 263 9.40 17.40 -12.94
C ALA A 263 10.15 17.46 -11.60
N GLN A 264 10.50 16.28 -11.06
CA GLN A 264 11.31 16.18 -9.84
C GLN A 264 12.69 16.84 -10.00
N PRO A 265 13.24 17.50 -8.95
CA PRO A 265 12.66 17.66 -7.61
C PRO A 265 11.52 18.70 -7.54
N ILE A 266 10.42 18.35 -6.86
CA ILE A 266 9.24 19.22 -6.71
C ILE A 266 9.21 19.83 -5.31
N ASP A 267 8.95 21.13 -5.25
CA ASP A 267 8.68 21.87 -4.02
C ASP A 267 7.24 22.41 -4.07
N PHE A 268 6.31 21.67 -3.46
CA PHE A 268 4.90 22.03 -3.46
C PHE A 268 4.59 23.30 -2.68
N SER A 269 5.47 23.73 -1.77
CA SER A 269 5.27 24.95 -0.98
C SER A 269 5.13 26.21 -1.85
N LYS A 270 5.75 26.22 -3.03
CA LYS A 270 5.69 27.33 -3.99
C LYS A 270 4.30 27.59 -4.56
N PHE A 271 3.43 26.58 -4.56
CA PHE A 271 2.07 26.68 -5.10
C PHE A 271 1.02 27.02 -4.05
N LEU A 272 1.37 26.96 -2.76
CA LEU A 272 0.46 27.28 -1.65
C LEU A 272 0.26 28.79 -1.48
N LYS A 273 -0.89 29.17 -0.92
CA LYS A 273 -1.14 30.52 -0.37
C LYS A 273 -0.11 30.86 0.72
N GLU A 274 0.28 32.12 0.81
CA GLU A 274 1.41 32.56 1.65
C GLU A 274 1.26 32.20 3.13
N ASP A 275 0.04 32.31 3.66
CA ASP A 275 -0.32 32.03 5.05
C ASP A 275 -0.20 30.55 5.45
N ILE A 276 -0.12 29.64 4.47
CA ILE A 276 -0.06 28.19 4.69
C ILE A 276 1.37 27.64 4.47
N ARG A 277 2.23 28.36 3.75
CA ARG A 277 3.56 27.86 3.34
C ARG A 277 4.43 27.42 4.51
N GLU A 278 4.40 28.19 5.60
CA GLU A 278 5.27 27.92 6.75
C GLU A 278 4.85 26.68 7.54
N SER A 279 3.57 26.29 7.49
CA SER A 279 3.07 25.11 8.18
C SER A 279 3.12 23.84 7.32
N PHE A 280 3.44 23.97 6.02
CA PHE A 280 3.46 22.85 5.10
C PHE A 280 4.70 21.98 5.24
N ALA A 281 4.47 20.69 5.47
CA ALA A 281 5.49 19.65 5.45
C ALA A 281 5.21 18.66 4.30
N GLN A 282 6.05 18.70 3.26
CA GLN A 282 5.96 17.77 2.15
C GLN A 282 6.33 16.34 2.58
N ILE A 283 5.51 15.36 2.20
CA ILE A 283 5.90 13.95 2.26
C ILE A 283 6.95 13.76 1.16
N SER A 284 8.15 13.30 1.51
CA SER A 284 9.29 13.13 0.59
C SER A 284 8.83 12.62 -0.78
N THR A 285 8.93 13.43 -1.83
CA THR A 285 8.51 13.05 -3.19
C THR A 285 9.66 12.59 -4.04
#